data_AF-A0AA37RMZ4-F1
#
_entry.id   AF-A0AA37RMZ4-F1
#
_cell.length_a   1.000
_cell.length_b   1.000
_cell.length_c   1.000
_cell.angle_alpha   90.00
_cell.angle_beta   90.00
_cell.angle_gamma   90.00
#
_symmetry.space_group_name_H-M   'P 1'
#
loop_
_entity.id
_entity.type
_entity.pdbx_description
1 polymer ?
#
loop_
_entity_poly.entity_id
_entity_poly.type
_entity_poly.pdbx_seq_one_letter_code
_entity_poly.pdbx_strand_id
1 'polypeptide(L)' 'MYVWRCSRDRAWRMDGLYGQFGIVLPEQYACMSVTAHYLGPTTDILDAVWEHIVPPMA' A
#
# COMPACT_ATOMS: atom_id res chain seq x y z
N MET A 1 8.99 -13.99 -2.41
CA MET A 1 8.18 -12.81 -2.03
C MET A 1 9.14 -11.75 -1.54
N TYR A 2 9.21 -10.61 -2.21
CA TYR A 2 10.11 -9.51 -1.81
C TYR A 2 9.30 -8.47 -1.05
N VAL A 3 9.93 -7.87 -0.04
CA VAL A 3 9.36 -6.78 0.75
C VAL A 3 10.13 -5.51 0.43
N TRP A 4 9.42 -4.44 0.12
CA TRP A 4 9.99 -3.16 -0.28
C TRP A 4 9.68 -2.10 0.76
N ARG A 5 10.67 -1.28 1.10
CA ARG A 5 10.42 -0.06 1.87
C ARG A 5 9.76 0.98 0.96
N CYS A 6 8.68 1.58 1.42
CA CYS A 6 8.04 2.69 0.71
C CYS A 6 8.86 3.97 0.90
N SER A 7 8.71 4.91 -0.03
CA SER A 7 9.29 6.25 0.08
C SER A 7 8.57 7.13 1.11
N ARG A 8 7.35 6.74 1.53
CA ARG A 8 6.46 7.45 2.46
C ARG A 8 6.30 6.69 3.78
N ASP A 9 6.14 7.44 4.87
CA ASP A 9 5.63 7.02 6.20
C ASP A 9 6.29 5.80 6.85
N ARG A 10 7.58 5.58 6.53
CA ARG A 10 8.35 4.40 6.97
C ARG A 10 7.61 3.07 6.69
N ALA A 11 6.72 3.07 5.71
CA ALA A 11 5.85 1.96 5.41
C ALA A 11 6.62 0.87 4.63
N TRP A 12 6.10 -0.34 4.68
CA TRP A 12 6.62 -1.49 3.94
C TRP A 12 5.52 -2.08 3.09
N ARG A 13 5.85 -2.60 1.92
CA ARG A 13 4.88 -3.27 1.07
C ARG A 13 5.40 -4.56 0.46
N MET A 14 4.44 -5.40 0.12
CA MET A 14 4.60 -6.62 -0.65
C MET A 14 3.71 -6.50 -1.88
N ASP A 15 4.28 -6.73 -3.05
CA ASP A 15 3.61 -6.47 -4.32
C ASP A 15 3.22 -7.81 -4.96
N GLY A 16 1.96 -7.93 -5.39
CA GLY A 16 1.44 -9.04 -6.18
C GLY A 16 0.89 -8.57 -7.53
N LEU A 17 0.54 -9.52 -8.38
CA LEU A 17 0.07 -9.24 -9.75
C LEU A 17 -1.24 -8.45 -9.75
N TYR A 18 -1.39 -7.49 -10.65
CA TYR A 18 -2.64 -6.73 -10.86
C TYR A 18 -3.12 -5.89 -9.67
N GLY A 19 -2.18 -5.26 -8.95
CA GLY A 19 -2.51 -4.29 -7.90
C GLY A 19 -2.78 -4.92 -6.54
N GLN A 20 -2.37 -6.17 -6.35
CA GLN A 20 -2.41 -6.84 -5.06
C GLN A 20 -1.31 -6.27 -4.18
N PHE A 21 -1.64 -5.84 -2.97
CA PHE A 21 -0.64 -5.34 -2.02
C PHE A 21 -0.89 -5.82 -0.61
N GLY A 22 0.18 -6.22 0.08
CA GLY A 22 0.23 -6.19 1.54
C GLY A 22 1.01 -4.96 1.96
N ILE A 23 0.45 -4.09 2.79
CA ILE A 23 1.08 -2.85 3.24
C ILE A 23 1.12 -2.83 4.77
N VAL A 24 2.28 -2.54 5.34
CA VAL A 24 2.47 -2.31 6.78
C VAL A 24 2.70 -0.83 6.99
N LEU A 25 1.92 -0.24 7.89
CA LEU A 25 1.89 1.18 8.24
C LEU A 25 2.28 1.33 9.72
N PRO A 26 3.59 1.41 10.04
CA PRO A 26 4.04 1.37 11.44
C PRO A 26 3.56 2.57 12.27
N GLU A 27 3.43 3.75 11.66
CA GLU A 27 3.00 4.96 12.36
C GLU A 27 1.54 4.88 12.83
N GLN A 28 0.70 4.18 12.06
CA GLN A 28 -0.72 3.96 12.36
C GLN A 28 -0.96 2.64 13.10
N TYR A 29 0.10 1.90 13.47
CA TYR A 29 0.01 0.56 14.09
C TYR A 29 -0.92 -0.40 13.34
N ALA A 30 -0.89 -0.35 12.00
CA ALA A 30 -1.84 -1.05 11.16
C ALA A 30 -1.17 -1.83 10.03
N CYS A 31 -1.89 -2.83 9.51
CA CYS A 31 -1.58 -3.47 8.24
C CYS A 31 -2.82 -3.45 7.33
N MET A 32 -2.59 -3.43 6.04
CA MET A 32 -3.62 -3.34 5.00
C MET A 32 -3.36 -4.40 3.94
N SER A 33 -4.42 -5.09 3.55
CA SER A 33 -4.42 -6.00 2.39
C SER A 33 -5.27 -5.38 1.30
N VAL A 34 -4.70 -5.22 0.12
CA VAL A 34 -5.40 -4.76 -1.07
C VAL A 34 -5.61 -5.95 -1.98
N THR A 35 -6.88 -6.23 -2.28
CA THR A 35 -7.28 -7.22 -3.26
C THR A 35 -7.85 -6.54 -4.50
N ALA A 36 -7.22 -6.71 -5.65
CA ALA A 36 -7.56 -6.07 -6.91
C ALA A 36 -7.29 -6.98 -8.12
N HIS A 37 -7.90 -6.60 -9.25
CA HIS A 37 -7.51 -7.04 -10.59
C HIS A 37 -7.40 -5.79 -11.48
N TYR A 38 -6.42 -4.96 -11.17
CA TYR A 38 -6.19 -3.68 -11.85
C TYR A 38 -5.16 -3.84 -12.96
N LEU A 39 -5.57 -3.52 -14.19
CA LEU A 39 -4.74 -3.64 -15.40
C LEU A 39 -3.96 -2.35 -15.73
N GLY A 40 -4.18 -1.28 -14.97
CA GLY A 40 -3.43 -0.03 -15.08
C GLY A 40 -2.14 -0.03 -14.26
N PRO A 41 -1.45 1.13 -14.17
CA PRO A 41 -0.28 1.29 -13.31
C PRO A 41 -0.62 1.02 -11.84
N THR A 42 -0.03 -0.01 -11.25
CA THR A 42 -0.36 -0.41 -9.86
C THR A 42 0.01 0.66 -8.83
N THR A 43 0.81 1.66 -9.22
CA THR A 43 1.08 2.87 -8.43
C THR A 43 -0.16 3.69 -8.16
N ASP A 44 -1.17 3.68 -9.03
CA ASP A 44 -2.41 4.45 -8.84
C ASP A 44 -3.14 4.01 -7.56
N ILE A 45 -3.14 2.70 -7.29
CA ILE A 45 -3.71 2.13 -6.07
C ILE A 45 -2.92 2.59 -4.84
N LEU A 46 -1.58 2.59 -4.93
CA LEU A 46 -0.75 3.06 -3.84
C LEU A 46 -1.03 4.54 -3.59
N ASP A 47 -1.02 5.39 -4.61
CA ASP A 47 -1.33 6.82 -4.44
C ASP A 47 -2.71 7.05 -3.81
N ALA A 48 -3.74 6.31 -4.22
CA ALA A 48 -5.06 6.38 -3.59
C ALA A 48 -5.05 5.96 -2.10
N VAL A 49 -4.26 4.96 -1.72
CA VAL A 49 -4.08 4.57 -0.30
C VAL A 49 -3.50 5.74 0.50
N TRP A 50 -2.44 6.37 0.00
CA TRP A 50 -1.80 7.50 0.68
C TRP A 50 -2.62 8.80 0.64
N GLU A 51 -3.47 8.97 -0.37
CA GLU A 51 -4.33 10.16 -0.50
C GLU A 51 -5.60 10.06 0.36
N HIS A 52 -6.21 8.88 0.44
CA HIS A 52 -7.56 8.74 1.00
C HIS A 52 -7.65 7.89 2.26
N ILE A 53 -6.74 6.91 2.44
CA ILE A 53 -6.85 5.94 3.53
C ILE A 53 -5.89 6.26 4.67
N VAL A 54 -4.63 6.59 4.38
CA VAL A 54 -3.63 6.89 5.41
C VAL A 54 -3.96 8.17 6.20
N PRO A 55 -4.33 9.31 5.58
CA PRO A 55 -4.56 10.55 6.32
C PRO A 55 -5.62 10.48 7.44
N PRO A 56 -6.79 9.85 7.27
CA PRO A 56 -7.79 9.75 8.35
C PRO A 56 -7.44 8.75 9.46
N MET A 57 -6.32 8.01 9.36
CA MET A 57 -5.87 7.06 10.39
C MET A 57 -4.95 7.70 11.44
N ALA A 58 -4.67 9.01 11.32
CA ALA A 58 -3.83 9.77 12.24
C ALA A 58 -4.49 10.03 13.61
#